data_AF-A0A3B4TMN2-F1
#
_entry.id   AF-A0A3B4TMN2-F1
#
_cell.length_a   1.000
_cell.length_b   1.000
_cell.length_c   1.000
_cell.angle_alpha   90.00
_cell.angle_beta   90.00
_cell.angle_gamma   90.00
#
_symmetry.space_group_name_H-M   'P 1'
#
loop_
_entity.id
_entity.type
_entity.pdbx_description
1 polymer ?
#
loop_
_entity_poly.entity_id
_entity_poly.type
_entity_poly.pdbx_seq_one_letter_code
_entity_poly.pdbx_strand_id
1 'polypeptide(L)'
;MLRSVRHVIHQGVIQYAEVPRKKWVLQWPGQVVICASSIFWTSEVSEPPIHLLLTCTYCCLISKCNTQIGDIVELVRGKLPGGARMTLGALTVIDVHARDVVAKLAKDGISSLNDFAWISQLRYFWEGGDVMLRMITTYLKYGYEYLGNSPRLVITPLTDRSVTQSNLLRLHHHEPWLCWQG
;
A
#
# COMPACT_ATOMS: atom_id res chain seq x y z
N MET A 1 -27.94 -7.42 4.35
CA MET A 1 -26.94 -6.98 5.34
C MET A 1 -25.78 -6.34 4.60
N LEU A 2 -25.55 -5.04 4.79
CA LEU A 2 -24.31 -4.39 4.35
C LEU A 2 -23.19 -4.90 5.25
N ARG A 3 -22.26 -5.71 4.71
CA ARG A 3 -21.06 -6.11 5.45
C ARG A 3 -20.22 -4.86 5.67
N SER A 4 -19.77 -4.61 6.91
CA SER A 4 -18.93 -3.46 7.20
C SER A 4 -17.59 -3.57 6.45
N VAL A 5 -17.06 -2.45 5.95
CA VAL A 5 -15.76 -2.41 5.26
C VAL A 5 -14.66 -3.01 6.14
N ARG A 6 -14.72 -2.78 7.45
CA ARG A 6 -13.84 -3.41 8.45
C ARG A 6 -13.84 -4.93 8.36
N HIS A 7 -15.02 -5.54 8.29
CA HIS A 7 -15.14 -7.00 8.17
C HIS A 7 -14.58 -7.50 6.84
N VAL A 8 -14.84 -6.79 5.73
CA VAL A 8 -14.32 -7.18 4.41
C VAL A 8 -12.79 -7.06 4.35
N ILE A 9 -12.22 -5.99 4.92
CA ILE A 9 -10.76 -5.82 5.03
C ILE A 9 -10.15 -6.95 5.86
N HIS A 10 -10.74 -7.27 7.02
CA HIS A 10 -10.27 -8.34 7.89
C HIS A 10 -10.22 -9.68 7.17
N GLN A 11 -11.27 -10.03 6.43
CA GLN A 11 -11.30 -11.28 5.64
C GLN A 11 -10.28 -11.27 4.50
N GLY A 12 -10.12 -10.13 3.82
CA GLY A 12 -9.14 -9.98 2.75
C GLY A 12 -7.71 -10.14 3.24
N VAL A 13 -7.36 -9.50 4.36
CA VAL A 13 -6.01 -9.58 4.96
C VAL A 13 -5.68 -11.01 5.36
N ILE A 14 -6.62 -11.75 5.95
CA ILE A 14 -6.41 -13.17 6.30
C ILE A 14 -6.20 -14.01 5.04
N GLN A 15 -7.07 -13.87 4.03
CA GLN A 15 -6.99 -14.70 2.82
C GLN A 15 -5.78 -14.37 1.95
N TYR A 16 -5.16 -13.19 2.12
CA TYR A 16 -3.99 -12.78 1.34
C TYR A 16 -2.83 -13.79 1.44
N ALA A 17 -2.64 -14.43 2.60
CA ALA A 17 -1.60 -15.42 2.81
C ALA A 17 -1.92 -16.79 2.18
N GLU A 18 -3.20 -17.09 1.94
CA GLU A 18 -3.66 -18.40 1.47
C GLU A 18 -3.72 -18.51 -0.05
N VAL A 19 -4.01 -17.40 -0.73
CA VAL A 19 -4.28 -17.37 -2.18
C VAL A 19 -3.16 -16.63 -2.90
N PRO A 20 -2.66 -17.13 -4.05
CA PRO A 20 -1.67 -16.40 -4.84
C PRO A 20 -2.12 -14.98 -5.18
N ARG A 21 -1.27 -13.98 -4.94
CA ARG A 21 -1.58 -12.54 -5.11
C ARG A 21 -2.26 -12.24 -6.45
N LYS A 22 -1.75 -12.80 -7.55
CA LYS A 22 -2.30 -12.65 -8.92
C LYS A 22 -3.79 -13.02 -9.03
N LYS A 23 -4.25 -14.03 -8.28
CA LYS A 23 -5.66 -14.44 -8.22
C LYS A 23 -6.43 -13.65 -7.17
N TRP A 24 -5.81 -13.41 -6.01
CA TRP A 24 -6.42 -12.72 -4.88
C TRP A 24 -6.87 -11.29 -5.23
N VAL A 25 -6.06 -10.54 -5.99
CA VAL A 25 -6.38 -9.15 -6.40
C VAL A 25 -7.66 -9.01 -7.24
N LEU A 26 -8.12 -10.08 -7.88
CA LEU A 26 -9.35 -10.08 -8.67
C LEU A 26 -10.59 -10.45 -7.86
N GLN A 27 -10.42 -11.04 -6.66
CA GLN A 27 -11.50 -11.52 -5.81
C GLN A 27 -11.98 -10.47 -4.81
N TRP A 28 -11.15 -9.48 -4.51
CA TRP A 28 -11.40 -8.49 -3.47
C TRP A 28 -11.65 -7.08 -4.03
N PRO A 29 -12.45 -6.25 -3.34
CA PRO A 29 -12.62 -4.85 -3.71
C PRO A 29 -11.29 -4.09 -3.68
N GLY A 30 -11.14 -3.08 -4.54
CA GLY A 30 -9.88 -2.37 -4.70
C GLY A 30 -9.33 -1.73 -3.42
N GLN A 31 -10.20 -1.20 -2.57
CA GLN A 31 -9.78 -0.66 -1.26
C GLN A 31 -9.16 -1.72 -0.35
N VAL A 32 -9.71 -2.94 -0.35
CA VAL A 32 -9.18 -4.08 0.42
C VAL A 32 -7.85 -4.54 -0.16
N VAL A 33 -7.78 -4.63 -1.49
CA VAL A 33 -6.56 -5.01 -2.22
C VAL A 33 -5.40 -4.08 -1.90
N ILE A 34 -5.66 -2.78 -1.93
CA ILE A 34 -4.67 -1.75 -1.63
C ILE A 34 -4.26 -1.81 -0.16
N CYS A 35 -5.23 -1.90 0.74
CA CYS A 35 -4.96 -1.91 2.18
C CYS A 35 -4.12 -3.14 2.58
N ALA A 36 -4.51 -4.34 2.15
CA ALA A 36 -3.76 -5.56 2.47
C ALA A 36 -2.35 -5.50 1.85
N SER A 37 -2.21 -5.14 0.57
CA SER A 37 -0.89 -5.03 -0.07
C SER A 37 0.03 -4.04 0.66
N SER A 38 -0.49 -2.91 1.13
CA SER A 38 0.28 -1.94 1.92
C SER A 38 0.67 -2.46 3.31
N ILE A 39 -0.19 -3.25 3.96
CA ILE A 39 0.11 -3.90 5.25
C ILE A 39 1.25 -4.91 5.08
N PHE A 40 1.10 -5.85 4.14
CA PHE A 40 2.11 -6.88 3.91
C PHE A 40 3.44 -6.29 3.45
N TRP A 41 3.42 -5.29 2.57
CA TRP A 41 4.65 -4.58 2.20
C TRP A 41 5.32 -3.90 3.40
N THR A 42 4.55 -3.22 4.27
CA THR A 42 5.10 -2.57 5.47
C THR A 42 5.74 -3.60 6.39
N SER A 43 5.06 -4.72 6.65
CA SER A 43 5.55 -5.86 7.44
C SER A 43 6.85 -6.42 6.84
N GLU A 44 6.89 -6.69 5.54
CA GLU A 44 8.07 -7.22 4.84
C GLU A 44 9.29 -6.30 4.90
N VAL A 45 9.09 -4.97 4.95
CA VAL A 45 10.18 -3.99 5.12
C VAL A 45 10.58 -3.83 6.59
N SER A 46 9.63 -3.99 7.54
CA SER A 46 9.84 -3.72 8.97
C SER A 46 10.24 -4.92 9.83
N GLU A 47 9.88 -6.15 9.44
CA GLU A 47 10.06 -7.38 10.24
C GLU A 47 11.41 -8.10 10.11
N PRO A 48 12.11 -8.11 8.96
CA PRO A 48 13.39 -8.80 8.91
C PRO A 48 14.35 -8.15 9.92
N PRO A 49 15.11 -8.94 10.72
CA PRO A 49 16.12 -8.38 11.59
C PRO A 49 17.15 -7.67 10.70
N ILE A 50 17.06 -6.35 10.71
CA ILE A 50 17.99 -5.38 10.14
C ILE A 50 19.47 -5.69 10.44
N HIS A 51 19.73 -6.56 11.41
CA HIS A 51 21.06 -7.04 11.79
C HIS A 51 21.64 -8.14 10.88
N LEU A 52 20.89 -8.80 9.98
CA LEU A 52 21.48 -9.72 8.98
C LEU A 52 21.52 -9.08 7.57
N LEU A 53 22.59 -8.30 7.39
CA LEU A 53 23.29 -7.98 6.15
C LEU A 53 22.51 -7.26 5.02
N LEU A 54 22.81 -5.96 4.99
CA LEU A 54 22.78 -4.99 3.90
C LEU A 54 22.76 -5.55 2.46
N THR A 55 22.03 -4.83 1.61
CA THR A 55 21.95 -4.96 0.15
C THR A 55 21.22 -6.20 -0.35
N CYS A 56 21.59 -7.42 0.07
CA CYS A 56 20.98 -8.66 -0.43
C CYS A 56 19.47 -8.74 -0.13
N THR A 57 19.05 -8.36 1.08
CA THR A 57 17.64 -8.36 1.49
C THR A 57 16.81 -7.36 0.68
N TYR A 58 17.32 -6.13 0.50
CA TYR A 58 16.66 -5.13 -0.33
C TYR A 58 16.60 -5.54 -1.81
N CYS A 59 17.68 -6.12 -2.36
CA CYS A 59 17.68 -6.64 -3.73
C CYS A 59 16.63 -7.75 -3.91
N CYS A 60 16.49 -8.66 -2.94
CA CYS A 60 15.46 -9.69 -2.95
C CYS A 60 14.05 -9.07 -2.91
N LEU A 61 13.83 -8.08 -2.04
CA LEU A 61 12.55 -7.40 -1.94
C LEU A 61 12.20 -6.63 -3.22
N ILE A 62 13.15 -5.90 -3.80
CA ILE A 62 12.98 -5.19 -5.07
C ILE A 62 12.67 -6.18 -6.20
N SER A 63 13.37 -7.32 -6.25
CA SER A 63 13.09 -8.38 -7.23
C SER A 63 11.67 -8.90 -7.08
N LYS A 64 11.24 -9.21 -5.85
CA LYS A 64 9.87 -9.63 -5.54
C LYS A 64 8.84 -8.58 -5.95
N CYS A 65 9.05 -7.30 -5.63
CA CYS A 65 8.18 -6.20 -6.05
C CYS A 65 8.09 -6.12 -7.59
N ASN A 66 9.21 -6.25 -8.30
CA ASN A 66 9.22 -6.23 -9.77
C ASN A 66 8.44 -7.41 -10.36
N THR A 67 8.57 -8.62 -9.81
CA THR A 67 7.78 -9.78 -10.23
C THR A 67 6.28 -9.54 -9.99
N GLN A 68 5.91 -9.04 -8.81
CA GLN A 68 4.51 -8.74 -8.50
C GLN A 68 3.94 -7.66 -9.42
N ILE A 69 4.68 -6.58 -9.69
CA ILE A 69 4.27 -5.53 -10.64
C ILE A 69 4.10 -6.15 -12.04
N GLY A 70 5.03 -6.99 -12.49
CA GLY A 70 4.94 -7.70 -13.76
C GLY A 70 3.66 -8.52 -13.89
N ASP A 71 3.34 -9.31 -12.86
CA ASP A 71 2.11 -10.11 -12.79
C ASP A 71 0.85 -9.25 -12.91
N ILE A 72 0.80 -8.10 -12.22
CA ILE A 72 -0.34 -7.17 -12.30
C ILE A 72 -0.43 -6.52 -13.69
N VAL A 73 0.70 -6.12 -14.27
CA VAL A 73 0.73 -5.52 -15.62
C VAL A 73 0.24 -6.53 -16.68
N GLU A 74 0.61 -7.80 -16.57
CA GLU A 74 0.08 -8.86 -17.42
C GLU A 74 -1.44 -9.00 -17.30
N LEU A 75 -1.97 -8.98 -16.07
CA LEU A 75 -3.42 -9.01 -15.84
C LEU A 75 -4.12 -7.82 -16.49
N VAL A 76 -3.57 -6.60 -16.33
CA VAL A 76 -4.15 -5.36 -16.90
C VAL A 76 -4.19 -5.40 -18.44
N ARG A 77 -3.18 -6.01 -19.07
CA ARG A 77 -3.13 -6.22 -20.53
C ARG A 77 -4.15 -7.24 -21.03
N GLY A 78 -4.63 -8.12 -20.16
CA GLY A 78 -5.66 -9.10 -20.47
C GLY A 78 -7.07 -8.50 -20.62
N LYS A 79 -8.03 -9.39 -20.91
CA LYS A 79 -9.45 -9.03 -20.93
C LYS A 79 -9.98 -8.99 -19.49
N LEU A 80 -10.20 -7.78 -18.98
CA LEU A 80 -10.75 -7.54 -17.65
C LEU A 80 -11.97 -6.61 -17.71
N PRO A 81 -12.95 -6.78 -16.80
CA PRO A 81 -14.04 -5.82 -16.63
C PRO A 81 -13.49 -4.45 -16.18
N GLY A 82 -14.17 -3.37 -16.57
CA GLY A 82 -13.69 -1.99 -16.36
C GLY A 82 -13.37 -1.64 -14.89
N GLY A 83 -14.19 -2.11 -13.94
CA GLY A 83 -13.95 -1.88 -12.51
C GLY A 83 -12.69 -2.56 -11.96
N ALA A 84 -12.37 -3.75 -12.46
CA ALA A 84 -11.14 -4.45 -12.09
C ALA A 84 -9.91 -3.73 -12.68
N ARG A 85 -10.02 -3.22 -13.91
CA ARG A 85 -8.93 -2.48 -14.56
C ARG A 85 -8.57 -1.20 -13.79
N MET A 86 -9.57 -0.44 -13.33
CA MET A 86 -9.34 0.77 -12.51
C MET A 86 -8.63 0.42 -11.19
N THR A 87 -9.07 -0.65 -10.54
CA THR A 87 -8.48 -1.17 -9.30
C THR A 87 -7.01 -1.56 -9.50
N LEU A 88 -6.71 -2.34 -10.54
CA LEU A 88 -5.36 -2.78 -10.83
C LEU A 88 -4.45 -1.62 -11.27
N GLY A 89 -4.98 -0.62 -11.98
CA GLY A 89 -4.24 0.60 -12.29
C GLY A 89 -3.83 1.35 -11.03
N ALA A 90 -4.76 1.54 -10.09
CA ALA A 90 -4.46 2.15 -8.79
C ALA A 90 -3.46 1.33 -7.97
N LEU A 91 -3.59 0.00 -7.96
CA LEU A 91 -2.64 -0.90 -7.29
C LEU A 91 -1.23 -0.80 -7.90
N THR A 92 -1.12 -0.76 -9.23
CA THR A 92 0.17 -0.68 -9.92
C THR A 92 0.93 0.58 -9.52
N VAL A 93 0.23 1.72 -9.42
CA VAL A 93 0.84 2.98 -8.96
C VAL A 93 1.40 2.85 -7.54
N ILE A 94 0.65 2.22 -6.64
CA ILE A 94 1.10 2.00 -5.26
C ILE A 94 2.28 1.04 -5.20
N ASP A 95 2.24 -0.06 -5.94
CA ASP A 95 3.33 -1.06 -5.95
C ASP A 95 4.63 -0.48 -6.54
N VAL A 96 4.53 0.35 -7.59
CA VAL A 96 5.68 1.07 -8.15
C VAL A 96 6.28 2.02 -7.12
N HIS A 97 5.45 2.82 -6.45
CA HIS A 97 5.91 3.72 -5.40
C HIS A 97 6.57 2.94 -4.24
N ALA A 98 5.95 1.86 -3.77
CA ALA A 98 6.48 1.01 -2.72
C ALA A 98 7.86 0.42 -3.08
N ARG A 99 8.02 -0.05 -4.33
CA ARG A 99 9.31 -0.49 -4.85
C ARG A 99 10.34 0.64 -4.88
N ASP A 100 9.96 1.82 -5.36
CA ASP A 100 10.87 2.96 -5.48
C ASP A 100 11.35 3.45 -4.12
N VAL A 101 10.49 3.40 -3.09
CA VAL A 101 10.88 3.64 -1.69
C VAL A 101 11.93 2.63 -1.25
N VAL A 102 11.72 1.34 -1.46
CA VAL A 102 12.69 0.30 -1.09
C VAL A 102 14.01 0.47 -1.84
N ALA A 103 13.96 0.78 -3.14
CA ALA A 103 15.15 1.04 -3.95
C ALA A 103 15.93 2.26 -3.44
N LYS A 104 15.23 3.30 -2.99
CA LYS A 104 15.85 4.48 -2.37
C LYS A 104 16.50 4.12 -1.03
N LEU A 105 15.81 3.41 -0.15
CA LEU A 105 16.39 2.94 1.13
C LEU A 105 17.65 2.10 0.91
N ALA A 106 17.63 1.21 -0.09
CA ALA A 106 18.77 0.39 -0.47
C ALA A 106 19.95 1.23 -0.99
N LYS A 107 19.68 2.22 -1.84
CA LYS A 107 20.69 3.14 -2.38
C LYS A 107 21.33 4.00 -1.29
N ASP A 108 20.52 4.48 -0.36
CA ASP A 108 20.95 5.33 0.75
C ASP A 108 21.61 4.50 1.88
N GLY A 109 21.62 3.16 1.76
CA GLY A 109 22.22 2.27 2.75
C GLY A 109 21.52 2.29 4.10
N ILE A 110 20.24 2.68 4.11
CA ILE A 110 19.48 2.88 5.34
C ILE A 110 19.12 1.51 5.91
N SER A 111 19.55 1.26 7.13
CA SER A 111 19.23 0.04 7.87
C SER A 111 18.30 0.31 9.05
N SER A 112 18.17 1.55 9.52
CA SER A 112 17.39 1.87 10.72
C SER A 112 15.91 2.16 10.42
N LEU A 113 15.00 1.55 11.20
CA LEU A 113 13.56 1.89 11.18
C LEU A 113 13.25 3.29 11.75
N ASN A 114 14.24 3.94 12.37
CA ASN A 114 14.09 5.30 12.87
C ASN A 114 14.57 6.35 11.87
N ASP A 115 15.06 5.93 10.70
CA ASP A 115 15.53 6.87 9.69
C ASP A 115 14.37 7.69 9.11
N PHE A 116 14.62 8.99 8.92
CA PHE A 116 13.63 9.93 8.38
C PHE A 116 13.05 9.47 7.04
N ALA A 117 13.85 8.90 6.15
CA ALA A 117 13.39 8.45 4.84
C ALA A 117 12.36 7.31 4.94
N TRP A 118 12.46 6.46 5.96
CA TRP A 118 11.46 5.41 6.23
C TRP A 118 10.27 5.93 7.03
N ILE A 119 10.50 6.69 8.10
CA ILE A 119 9.40 7.19 8.95
C ILE A 119 8.52 8.24 8.25
N SER A 120 9.03 8.92 7.23
CA SER A 120 8.26 9.88 6.43
C SER A 120 7.22 9.24 5.52
N GLN A 121 7.29 7.92 5.29
CA GLN A 121 6.36 7.18 4.46
C GLN A 121 5.09 6.79 5.22
N LEU A 122 3.97 6.67 4.51
CA LEU A 122 2.72 6.16 5.09
C LEU A 122 2.82 4.65 5.27
N ARG A 123 2.71 4.18 6.52
CA ARG A 123 2.87 2.78 6.86
C ARG A 123 1.59 2.22 7.45
N TYR A 124 1.25 0.99 7.05
CA TYR A 124 0.04 0.30 7.45
C TYR A 124 0.43 -0.88 8.33
N PHE A 125 -0.09 -0.92 9.54
CA PHE A 125 0.12 -1.98 10.50
C PHE A 125 -1.19 -2.70 10.77
N TRP A 126 -1.12 -4.02 10.91
CA TRP A 126 -2.24 -4.85 11.32
C TRP A 126 -2.07 -5.22 12.80
N GLU A 127 -2.84 -4.58 13.68
CA GLU A 127 -2.68 -4.69 15.13
C GLU A 127 -4.04 -4.89 15.79
N GLY A 128 -4.19 -5.96 16.58
CA GLY A 128 -5.42 -6.21 17.34
C GLY A 128 -6.70 -6.39 16.49
N GLY A 129 -6.55 -6.82 15.22
CA GLY A 129 -7.66 -6.95 14.28
C GLY A 129 -8.10 -5.63 13.64
N ASP A 130 -7.33 -4.56 13.82
CA ASP A 130 -7.54 -3.26 13.21
C ASP A 130 -6.32 -2.81 12.39
N VAL A 131 -6.58 -1.92 11.41
CA VAL A 131 -5.55 -1.29 10.58
C VAL A 131 -5.15 0.01 11.24
N MET A 132 -3.87 0.12 11.55
CA MET A 132 -3.24 1.29 12.15
C MET A 132 -2.31 1.95 11.13
N LEU A 133 -2.50 3.24 10.90
CA LEU A 133 -1.68 4.07 10.03
C LEU A 133 -0.61 4.77 10.88
N ARG A 134 0.63 4.79 10.39
CA ARG A 134 1.73 5.50 11.04
C ARG A 134 2.49 6.35 10.03
N MET A 135 2.74 7.60 10.38
CA MET A 135 3.54 8.52 9.58
C MET A 135 4.24 9.52 10.49
N ILE A 136 5.56 9.62 10.41
CA ILE A 136 6.43 10.50 11.21
C ILE A 136 6.14 10.33 12.72
N THR A 137 5.31 11.18 13.30
CA THR A 137 4.91 11.18 14.71
C THR A 137 3.42 10.87 14.92
N THR A 138 2.67 10.72 13.84
CA THR A 138 1.21 10.52 13.87
C THR A 138 0.88 9.03 13.83
N TYR A 139 -0.02 8.63 14.73
CA TYR A 139 -0.57 7.29 14.84
C TYR A 139 -2.09 7.39 14.74
N LEU A 140 -2.67 6.69 13.77
CA LEU A 140 -4.08 6.85 13.43
C LEU A 140 -4.75 5.51 13.19
N LYS A 141 -5.98 5.34 13.69
CA LYS A 141 -6.83 4.21 13.30
C LYS A 141 -7.44 4.45 11.92
N TYR A 142 -7.46 3.43 11.08
CA TYR A 142 -8.11 3.51 9.78
C TYR A 142 -9.62 3.74 9.94
N GLY A 143 -10.19 4.72 9.23
CA GLY A 143 -11.62 5.10 9.37
C GLY A 143 -12.62 4.07 8.86
N TYR A 144 -12.21 3.11 8.02
CA TYR A 144 -13.08 2.09 7.41
C TYR A 144 -14.26 2.63 6.60
N GLU A 145 -14.19 3.87 6.13
CA GLU A 145 -15.18 4.42 5.20
C GLU A 145 -14.95 3.87 3.79
N TYR A 146 -16.03 3.61 3.06
CA TYR A 146 -15.92 3.19 1.67
C TYR A 146 -15.67 4.41 0.79
N LEU A 147 -14.47 4.50 0.22
CA LEU A 147 -14.03 5.66 -0.57
C LEU A 147 -14.32 5.53 -2.06
N GLY A 148 -14.88 4.39 -2.51
CA GLY A 148 -15.10 4.11 -3.92
C GLY A 148 -13.84 3.72 -4.70
N ASN A 149 -14.04 3.28 -5.95
CA ASN A 149 -12.95 2.95 -6.88
C ASN A 149 -12.59 4.18 -7.72
N SER A 150 -11.82 5.10 -7.15
CA SER A 150 -11.26 6.24 -7.88
C SER A 150 -9.85 5.92 -8.39
N PRO A 151 -9.45 6.45 -9.57
CA PRO A 151 -8.06 6.37 -10.00
C PRO A 151 -7.14 7.03 -8.97
N ARG A 152 -5.97 6.45 -8.74
CA ARG A 152 -4.94 7.05 -7.89
C ARG A 152 -3.97 7.87 -8.73
N LEU A 153 -3.65 9.05 -8.24
CA LEU A 153 -2.60 9.90 -8.80
C LEU A 153 -1.25 9.21 -8.65
N VAL A 154 -0.40 9.38 -9.66
CA VAL A 154 0.97 8.85 -9.64
C VAL A 154 1.74 9.50 -8.49
N ILE A 155 2.29 8.67 -7.61
CA ILE A 155 3.08 9.13 -6.47
C ILE A 155 4.52 9.32 -6.94
N THR A 156 4.95 10.57 -7.03
CA THR A 156 6.34 10.95 -7.33
C THR A 156 6.95 11.58 -6.09
N PRO A 157 8.29 11.69 -5.97
CA PRO A 157 8.92 12.39 -4.85
C PRO A 157 8.39 13.82 -4.61
N LEU A 158 7.90 14.49 -5.67
CA LEU A 158 7.29 15.81 -5.60
C LEU A 158 5.85 15.80 -5.05
N THR A 159 5.12 14.71 -5.26
CA THR A 159 3.71 14.55 -4.82
C THR A 159 3.57 13.64 -3.59
N ASP A 160 4.64 13.02 -3.10
CA ASP A 160 4.61 12.05 -2.01
C ASP A 160 4.08 12.64 -0.69
N ARG A 161 4.55 13.84 -0.31
CA ARG A 161 4.07 14.51 0.91
C ARG A 161 2.59 14.93 0.83
N SER A 162 2.17 15.48 -0.29
CA SER A 162 0.79 15.95 -0.48
C SER A 162 -0.21 14.80 -0.67
N VAL A 163 0.18 13.75 -1.39
CA VAL A 163 -0.64 12.53 -1.57
C VAL A 163 -0.74 11.76 -0.26
N THR A 164 0.36 11.65 0.48
CA THR A 164 0.34 10.98 1.78
C THR A 164 -0.51 11.74 2.80
N GLN A 165 -0.36 13.06 2.90
CA GLN A 165 -1.16 13.88 3.81
C GLN A 165 -2.65 13.89 3.42
N SER A 166 -2.98 13.96 2.13
CA SER A 166 -4.38 13.86 1.66
C SER A 166 -4.99 12.48 1.88
N ASN A 167 -4.22 11.40 1.71
CA ASN A 167 -4.68 10.05 2.05
C ASN A 167 -4.88 9.88 3.57
N LEU A 168 -3.99 10.44 4.39
CA LEU A 168 -4.13 10.42 5.85
C LEU A 168 -5.40 11.17 6.31
N LEU A 169 -5.65 12.36 5.74
CA LEU A 169 -6.83 13.18 6.04
C LEU A 169 -8.14 12.50 5.61
N ARG A 170 -8.17 11.88 4.42
CA ARG A 170 -9.33 11.09 3.92
C ARG A 170 -9.65 9.87 4.77
N LEU A 171 -8.70 9.39 5.57
CA LEU A 171 -8.88 8.23 6.43
C LEU A 171 -9.24 8.63 7.88
N HIS A 172 -9.22 9.94 8.21
CA HIS A 172 -9.50 10.47 9.54
C HIS A 172 -10.79 11.31 9.65
N HIS A 173 -11.14 12.10 8.63
CA HIS A 173 -12.23 13.07 8.73
C HIS A 173 -13.25 13.02 7.60
N HIS A 174 -14.49 13.22 8.03
CA HIS A 174 -15.76 13.15 7.36
C HIS A 174 -16.06 14.40 6.49
N GLU A 175 -15.12 14.92 5.68
CA GLU A 175 -15.41 16.11 4.84
C GLU A 175 -14.92 16.07 3.37
N PRO A 176 -15.66 16.74 2.46
CA PRO A 176 -15.54 16.60 1.01
C PRO A 176 -14.57 17.62 0.40
N TRP A 177 -13.78 17.14 -0.57
CA TRP A 177 -13.20 17.87 -1.70
C TRP A 177 -13.12 19.40 -1.60
N LEU A 178 -11.96 19.92 -1.23
CA LEU A 178 -11.47 21.21 -1.71
C LEU A 178 -9.93 21.21 -1.65
N CYS A 179 -9.31 21.86 -2.62
CA CYS A 179 -7.87 22.11 -2.73
C CYS A 179 -7.02 21.06 -3.48
N TRP A 180 -7.32 20.86 -4.78
CA TRP A 180 -6.30 20.74 -5.85
C TRP A 180 -6.91 21.28 -7.15
N GLN A 181 -7.22 22.58 -7.17
CA GLN A 181 -7.19 23.41 -8.38
C GLN A 181 -6.40 24.66 -8.00
N GLY A 182 -5.20 24.73 -8.55
CA GLY A 182 -4.23 25.81 -8.45
C GLY A 182 -3.12 25.50 -9.44
#